data_AF-A0A6I4IZ02-F1
#
_entry.id   AF-A0A6I4IZ02-F1
#
_cell.length_a   1.000
_cell.length_b   1.000
_cell.length_c   1.000
_cell.angle_alpha   90.00
_cell.angle_beta   90.00
_cell.angle_gamma   90.00
#
_symmetry.space_group_name_H-M   'P 1'
#
loop_
_entity.id
_entity.type
_entity.pdbx_description
1 polymer ?
#
loop_
_entity_poly.entity_id
_entity_poly.type
_entity_poly.pdbx_seq_one_letter_code
_entity_poly.pdbx_strand_id
1 'polypeptide(L)'
;MLLLLAACGGSGKDRIAQRVEDDAENRAAAMEQASETMTNALRANATQQQANIVRSAGEDRAEAIRESDLDAGALTQQQKNAIVAGRSTGTQTPRPR
;
A
#
# COMPACT_ATOMS: atom_id res chain seq x y z
N MET A 1 -18.58 -4.85 -7.65
CA MET A 1 -19.40 -5.64 -6.72
C MET A 1 -18.81 -5.48 -5.33
N LEU A 2 -19.62 -5.07 -4.36
CA LEU A 2 -19.45 -5.32 -2.92
C LEU A 2 -18.09 -5.00 -2.24
N LEU A 3 -17.59 -3.76 -2.26
CA LEU A 3 -16.73 -3.28 -1.15
C LEU A 3 -17.61 -2.85 0.04
N LEU A 4 -18.47 -3.78 0.46
CA LEU A 4 -19.36 -3.62 1.61
C LEU A 4 -18.53 -3.52 2.89
N LEU A 5 -18.74 -2.43 3.62
CA LEU A 5 -19.07 -2.44 5.05
C LEU A 5 -18.10 -3.11 6.05
N ALA A 6 -16.90 -3.58 5.67
CA ALA A 6 -15.89 -4.06 6.63
C ALA A 6 -15.34 -2.94 7.54
N ALA A 7 -15.66 -1.67 7.22
CA ALA A 7 -15.16 -0.48 7.88
C ALA A 7 -15.75 -0.17 9.27
N CYS A 8 -16.60 -1.02 9.86
CA CYS A 8 -17.16 -0.76 11.19
C CYS A 8 -17.00 -1.92 12.20
N GLY A 9 -15.96 -2.75 12.03
CA GLY A 9 -15.68 -3.85 12.97
C GLY A 9 -14.62 -4.88 12.54
N GLY A 10 -13.88 -4.63 11.46
CA GLY A 10 -12.89 -5.57 10.92
C GLY A 10 -11.76 -5.93 11.88
N SER A 11 -11.23 -7.14 11.68
CA SER A 11 -10.12 -7.73 12.42
C SER A 11 -8.85 -6.87 12.35
N GLY A 12 -7.90 -7.08 13.26
CA GLY A 12 -6.69 -6.23 13.32
C GLY A 12 -5.88 -6.20 12.02
N LYS A 13 -5.91 -7.27 11.22
CA LYS A 13 -5.26 -7.34 9.91
C LYS A 13 -6.01 -6.55 8.84
N ASP A 14 -7.34 -6.45 8.90
CA ASP A 14 -8.14 -5.61 7.98
C ASP A 14 -7.73 -4.14 8.11
N ARG A 15 -7.44 -3.69 9.33
CA ARG A 15 -6.89 -2.33 9.55
C ARG A 15 -5.48 -2.14 9.00
N ILE A 16 -4.67 -3.19 8.96
CA ILE A 16 -3.33 -3.13 8.35
C ILE A 16 -3.47 -3.10 6.82
N ALA A 17 -4.33 -3.95 6.26
CA ALA A 17 -4.64 -3.97 4.84
C ALA A 17 -5.18 -2.61 4.36
N GLN A 18 -6.13 -2.02 5.08
CA GLN A 18 -6.65 -0.70 4.76
C GLN A 18 -5.56 0.38 4.78
N ARG A 19 -4.63 0.33 5.74
CA ARG A 19 -3.49 1.26 5.77
C ARG A 19 -2.53 1.06 4.60
N VAL A 20 -2.38 -0.15 4.08
CA VAL A 20 -1.59 -0.43 2.88
C VAL A 20 -2.25 0.18 1.64
N GLU A 21 -3.57 0.01 1.50
CA GLU A 21 -4.37 0.67 0.45
C GLU A 21 -4.25 2.20 0.55
N ASP A 22 -4.44 2.77 1.74
CA ASP A 22 -4.34 4.20 1.96
C ASP A 22 -2.92 4.75 1.62
N ASP A 23 -1.85 4.04 2.01
CA ASP A 23 -0.47 4.44 1.66
C ASP A 23 -0.23 4.39 0.14
N ALA A 24 -0.71 3.35 -0.53
CA ALA A 24 -0.61 3.23 -1.98
C ALA A 24 -1.43 4.31 -2.70
N GLU A 25 -2.66 4.56 -2.26
CA GLU A 25 -3.53 5.61 -2.80
C GLU A 25 -2.90 6.99 -2.63
N ASN A 26 -2.35 7.30 -1.46
CA ASN A 26 -1.66 8.57 -1.23
C ASN A 26 -0.45 8.77 -2.15
N ARG A 27 0.31 7.70 -2.42
CA ARG A 27 1.44 7.74 -3.35
C ARG A 27 0.97 7.90 -4.80
N ALA A 28 -0.08 7.18 -5.20
CA ALA A 28 -0.68 7.28 -6.51
C ALA A 28 -1.25 8.70 -6.75
N ALA A 29 -1.97 9.25 -5.77
CA ALA A 29 -2.51 10.61 -5.82
C ALA A 29 -1.39 11.67 -5.97
N ALA A 30 -0.26 11.51 -5.27
CA ALA A 30 0.89 12.40 -5.44
C ALA A 30 1.49 12.32 -6.86
N MET A 31 1.51 11.13 -7.48
CA MET A 31 1.94 10.94 -8.87
C MET A 31 0.93 11.55 -9.85
N GLU A 32 -0.36 11.36 -9.63
CA GLU A 32 -1.43 11.95 -10.45
C GLU A 32 -1.35 13.47 -10.41
N GLN A 33 -1.23 14.06 -9.21
CA GLN A 33 -1.06 15.50 -9.05
C GLN A 33 0.23 16.00 -9.74
N ALA A 34 1.34 15.27 -9.63
CA ALA A 34 2.55 15.61 -10.37
C ALA A 34 2.31 15.59 -11.88
N SER A 35 1.56 14.61 -12.39
CA SER A 35 1.23 14.48 -13.82
C SER A 35 0.40 15.66 -14.35
N GLU A 36 -0.51 16.21 -13.54
CA GLU A 36 -1.34 17.37 -13.91
C GLU A 36 -0.51 18.64 -14.12
N THR A 37 0.61 18.77 -13.42
CA THR A 37 1.52 19.92 -13.58
C THR A 37 2.49 19.77 -14.76
N MET A 38 2.52 18.60 -15.42
CA MET A 38 3.44 18.34 -16.52
C MET A 38 2.94 18.92 -17.84
N THR A 39 3.80 19.66 -18.53
CA THR A 39 3.50 20.20 -19.87
C THR A 39 3.67 19.16 -20.99
N ASN A 40 4.38 18.07 -20.72
CA ASN A 40 4.62 17.00 -21.70
C ASN A 40 3.62 15.86 -21.50
N ALA A 41 2.69 15.70 -22.46
CA ALA A 41 1.62 14.70 -22.39
C ALA A 41 2.12 13.25 -22.31
N LEU A 42 3.24 12.92 -22.95
CA LEU A 42 3.81 11.57 -22.89
C LEU A 42 4.30 11.24 -21.48
N ARG A 43 4.95 12.20 -20.82
CA ARG A 43 5.42 12.04 -19.43
C ARG A 43 4.27 12.05 -18.42
N ALA A 44 3.26 12.88 -18.65
CA ALA A 44 2.05 12.89 -17.83
C ALA A 44 1.37 11.51 -17.87
N ASN A 45 1.18 10.95 -19.07
CA ASN A 45 0.58 9.62 -19.23
C ASN A 45 1.42 8.51 -18.60
N ALA A 46 2.75 8.52 -18.78
CA ALA A 46 3.63 7.56 -18.11
C ALA A 46 3.54 7.65 -16.58
N THR A 47 3.40 8.87 -16.04
CA THR A 47 3.25 9.10 -14.59
C THR A 47 1.89 8.61 -14.09
N GLN A 48 0.81 8.85 -14.83
CA GLN A 48 -0.52 8.29 -14.51
C GLN A 48 -0.53 6.76 -14.55
N GLN A 49 0.14 6.15 -15.55
CA GLN A 49 0.29 4.70 -15.58
C GLN A 49 1.09 4.19 -14.37
N GLN A 50 2.14 4.91 -13.97
CA GLN A 50 2.89 4.58 -12.76
C GLN A 50 2.03 4.67 -11.50
N ALA A 51 1.16 5.68 -11.39
CA ALA A 51 0.21 5.83 -10.29
C ALA A 51 -0.75 4.63 -10.21
N ASN A 52 -1.30 4.21 -11.35
CA ASN A 52 -2.17 3.03 -11.44
C ASN A 52 -1.46 1.74 -11.02
N ILE A 53 -0.19 1.56 -11.41
CA ILE A 53 0.62 0.42 -10.98
C ILE A 53 0.81 0.43 -9.46
N VAL A 54 1.08 1.60 -8.87
CA VAL A 54 1.23 1.73 -7.42
C VAL A 54 -0.06 1.40 -6.68
N ARG A 55 -1.20 1.93 -7.16
CA ARG A 55 -2.53 1.65 -6.61
C ARG A 55 -2.85 0.15 -6.65
N SER A 56 -2.74 -0.47 -7.83
CA SER A 56 -2.99 -1.90 -8.01
C SER A 56 -2.06 -2.77 -7.16
N ALA A 57 -0.77 -2.44 -7.07
CA ALA A 57 0.16 -3.17 -6.20
C ALA A 57 -0.18 -3.01 -4.71
N GLY A 58 -0.78 -1.89 -4.31
CA GLY A 58 -1.30 -1.66 -2.97
C GLY A 58 -2.52 -2.53 -2.66
N GLU A 59 -3.50 -2.54 -3.58
CA GLU A 59 -4.70 -3.37 -3.50
C GLU A 59 -4.34 -4.86 -3.41
N ASP A 60 -3.46 -5.37 -4.28
CA ASP A 60 -3.01 -6.76 -4.27
C ASP A 60 -2.35 -7.14 -2.93
N ARG A 61 -1.55 -6.23 -2.36
CA ARG A 61 -0.91 -6.44 -1.06
C ARG A 61 -1.91 -6.41 0.09
N ALA A 62 -2.86 -5.49 0.05
CA ALA A 62 -3.91 -5.41 1.06
C ALA A 62 -4.79 -6.65 1.04
N GLU A 63 -5.13 -7.16 -0.14
CA GLU A 63 -5.86 -8.41 -0.31
C GLU A 63 -5.07 -9.59 0.26
N ALA A 64 -3.78 -9.71 -0.08
CA ALA A 64 -2.92 -10.74 0.48
C ALA A 64 -2.85 -10.67 2.03
N ILE A 65 -2.91 -9.48 2.63
CA ILE A 65 -2.96 -9.33 4.10
C ILE A 65 -4.32 -9.76 4.66
N ARG A 66 -5.43 -9.41 4.01
CA ARG A 66 -6.78 -9.84 4.43
C ARG A 66 -6.90 -11.36 4.40
N GLU A 67 -6.41 -11.99 3.35
CA GLU A 67 -6.43 -13.44 3.17
C GLU A 67 -5.39 -14.17 4.03
N SER A 68 -4.30 -13.50 4.44
CA SER A 68 -3.26 -14.12 5.26
C SER A 68 -3.72 -14.46 6.68
N ASP A 69 -3.04 -15.42 7.31
CA ASP A 69 -3.16 -15.76 8.73
C ASP A 69 -2.44 -14.75 9.65
N LEU A 70 -2.26 -13.50 9.21
CA LEU A 70 -1.55 -12.48 9.97
C LEU A 70 -2.29 -12.15 11.27
N ASP A 71 -1.69 -12.52 12.41
CA ASP A 71 -2.16 -12.08 13.73
C ASP A 71 -1.66 -10.66 14.03
N ALA A 72 -2.47 -9.68 13.68
CA ALA A 72 -2.20 -8.28 13.99
C ALA A 72 -2.17 -7.97 15.51
N GLY A 73 -2.73 -8.83 16.37
CA GLY A 73 -2.65 -8.69 17.82
C GLY A 73 -1.25 -9.02 18.35
N ALA A 74 -0.58 -9.99 17.73
CA ALA A 74 0.79 -10.38 18.07
C ALA A 74 1.86 -9.39 17.56
N LEU A 75 1.51 -8.47 16.64
CA LEU A 75 2.44 -7.49 16.09
C LEU A 75 2.57 -6.24 16.95
N THR A 76 3.81 -5.79 17.14
CA THR A 76 4.12 -4.44 17.62
C THR A 76 3.71 -3.38 16.59
N GLN A 77 3.47 -2.15 17.04
CA GLN A 77 3.13 -1.04 16.13
C GLN A 77 4.22 -0.79 15.08
N GLN A 78 5.50 -0.97 15.45
CA GLN A 78 6.61 -0.83 14.50
C GLN A 78 6.55 -1.90 13.39
N GLN A 79 6.20 -3.14 13.73
CA GLN A 79 6.04 -4.20 12.73
C GLN A 79 4.86 -3.94 11.81
N LYS A 80 3.71 -3.48 12.35
CA LYS A 80 2.56 -3.09 11.53
C LYS A 80 2.92 -1.99 10.55
N ASN A 81 3.64 -0.95 11.01
CA ASN A 81 4.08 0.14 10.15
C ASN A 81 5.10 -0.32 9.09
N ALA A 82 5.94 -1.33 9.39
CA ALA A 82 6.84 -1.90 8.41
C ALA A 82 6.09 -2.63 7.29
N ILE A 83 5.06 -3.41 7.65
CA ILE A 83 4.15 -4.07 6.69
C ILE A 83 3.46 -3.02 5.81
N VAL A 84 2.89 -1.97 6.43
CA VAL A 84 2.22 -0.87 5.71
C VAL A 84 3.17 -0.19 4.71
N ALA A 85 4.39 0.14 5.14
CA ALA A 85 5.37 0.79 4.28
C ALA A 85 5.84 -0.09 3.10
N GLY A 86 5.43 -1.36 3.03
CA GLY A 86 5.90 -2.31 2.04
C GLY A 86 7.35 -2.73 2.26
N ARG A 87 7.91 -2.46 3.44
CA ARG A 87 9.21 -2.94 3.86
C ARG A 87 9.00 -4.29 4.51
N SER A 88 9.22 -5.35 3.74
CA SER A 88 9.31 -6.69 4.29
C SER A 88 10.21 -6.63 5.53
N THR A 89 9.69 -7.04 6.68
CA THR A 89 10.46 -7.18 7.93
C THR A 89 11.57 -8.25 7.84
N GLY A 90 11.82 -8.79 6.64
CA GLY A 90 12.96 -9.63 6.31
C GLY A 90 14.24 -8.82 6.28
N THR A 91 14.98 -8.90 7.39
CA THR A 91 16.45 -8.88 7.45
C THR A 91 17.12 -7.94 6.43
N GLN A 92 17.18 -6.65 6.78
CA GLN A 92 18.25 -5.80 6.28
C GLN A 92 19.55 -6.22 7.00
N THR A 93 20.10 -7.37 6.62
CA THR A 93 21.46 -7.74 7.01
C THR A 93 22.38 -6.79 6.25
N PRO A 94 23.20 -5.96 6.93
CA PRO A 94 24.15 -5.11 6.24
C PRO A 94 25.14 -6.03 5.50
N ARG A 95 25.22 -5.94 4.17
CA ARG A 95 26.31 -6.54 3.43
C ARG A 95 27.61 -5.89 3.92
N PRO A 96 28.56 -6.64 4.54
CA PRO A 96 29.88 -6.10 4.77
C PRO A 96 30.54 -5.86 3.40
N ARG A 97 31.19 -4.70 3.28
CA ARG A 97 32.03 -4.34 2.14
C ARG A 97 33.30 -5.16 2.13
#